data_AF-X1L838-F1
#
_entry.id   AF-X1L838-F1
#
_cell.length_a   1.000
_cell.length_b   1.000
_cell.length_c   1.000
_cell.angle_alpha   90.00
_cell.angle_beta   90.00
_cell.angle_gamma   90.00
#
_symmetry.space_group_name_H-M   'P 1'
#
loop_
_entity.id
_entity.type
_entity.pdbx_description
1 polymer ?
#
loop_
_entity_poly.entity_id
_entity_poly.type
_entity_poly.pdbx_seq_one_letter_code
_entity_poly.pdbx_strand_id
1 'polypeptide(L)'
;DKIPEKCPHRMFLTGKARSSRIELDFSIKPERKRNYACRLAGLALATTKKNRERHEVVQDFMLANDTATLACEVPVYLYPDEAAEFGFLKNSGVDSREGITGHIDLIQIRFGYIHLLDFKPMAAKEKYAMAQLLVYALALSARTGIWLRNFVCGWFDEKDYFEFRPADVVLKLKEVDRAEMRKYIPQF
;
A
#
# COMPACT_ATOMS: atom_id res chain seq x y z
N ASP A 1 -2.95 30.66 -8.46
CA ASP A 1 -2.49 29.40 -7.83
C ASP A 1 -1.04 29.13 -8.17
N LYS A 2 -0.15 29.06 -7.16
CA LYS A 2 1.24 28.65 -7.38
C LYS A 2 1.29 27.13 -7.38
N ILE A 3 1.77 26.54 -8.48
CA ILE A 3 2.10 25.12 -8.52
C ILE A 3 3.18 24.87 -7.44
N PRO A 4 3.04 23.84 -6.59
CA PRO A 4 4.04 23.53 -5.58
C PRO A 4 5.44 23.38 -6.19
N GLU A 5 6.38 24.23 -5.79
CA GLU A 5 7.75 24.24 -6.34
C GLU A 5 8.55 22.99 -5.95
N LYS A 6 8.19 22.35 -4.83
CA LYS A 6 8.79 21.10 -4.34
C LYS A 6 7.80 19.95 -4.48
N CYS A 7 7.65 19.46 -5.72
CA CYS A 7 6.87 18.27 -6.04
C CYS A 7 7.81 17.18 -6.56
N PRO A 8 7.67 15.90 -6.14
CA PRO A 8 8.48 14.78 -6.63
C PRO A 8 8.15 14.38 -8.08
N HIS A 9 7.55 15.26 -8.89
CA HIS A 9 7.10 15.02 -10.27
C HIS A 9 8.14 14.27 -11.11
N ARG A 10 9.43 14.63 -11.00
CA ARG A 10 10.51 13.95 -11.71
C ARG A 10 10.64 12.47 -11.33
N MET A 11 10.42 12.10 -10.07
CA MET A 11 10.45 10.69 -9.63
C MET A 11 9.31 9.88 -10.26
N PHE A 12 8.10 10.46 -10.33
CA PHE A 12 6.94 9.79 -10.94
C PHE A 12 7.04 9.72 -12.48
N LEU A 13 7.68 10.69 -13.12
CA LEU A 13 7.86 10.73 -14.58
C LEU A 13 9.06 9.91 -15.08
N THR A 14 10.17 9.93 -14.35
CA THR A 14 11.46 9.40 -14.83
C THR A 14 12.01 8.23 -14.01
N GLY A 15 11.54 8.07 -12.77
CA GLY A 15 11.99 7.00 -11.87
C GLY A 15 11.51 5.63 -12.33
N LYS A 16 12.40 4.63 -12.26
CA LYS A 16 12.10 3.25 -12.69
C LYS A 16 11.67 2.35 -11.53
N ALA A 17 12.02 2.73 -10.30
CA ALA A 17 11.70 2.01 -9.08
C ALA A 17 10.24 2.24 -8.66
N ARG A 18 9.36 1.37 -9.16
CA ARG A 18 7.95 1.33 -8.78
C ARG A 18 7.73 0.26 -7.71
N SER A 19 6.96 0.62 -6.69
CA SER A 19 6.48 -0.27 -5.62
C SER A 19 5.92 -1.60 -6.13
N SER A 20 5.18 -1.60 -7.25
CA SER A 20 4.59 -2.80 -7.85
C SER A 20 5.60 -3.79 -8.44
N ARG A 21 6.90 -3.43 -8.48
CA ARG A 21 8.01 -4.28 -8.98
C ARG A 21 8.89 -4.80 -7.85
N ILE A 22 8.54 -4.49 -6.61
CA ILE A 22 9.32 -4.87 -5.43
C ILE A 22 9.05 -6.33 -5.13
N GLU A 23 10.14 -7.10 -5.04
CA GLU A 23 10.10 -8.49 -4.63
C GLU A 23 10.77 -8.58 -3.25
N LEU A 24 10.03 -9.05 -2.25
CA LEU A 24 10.54 -9.24 -0.91
C LEU A 24 10.09 -10.62 -0.42
N ASP A 25 10.99 -11.32 0.23
CA ASP A 25 10.65 -12.56 0.93
C ASP A 25 10.15 -12.21 2.34
N PHE A 26 8.96 -12.68 2.66
CA PHE A 26 8.31 -12.42 3.94
C PHE A 26 8.15 -13.72 4.72
N SER A 27 8.68 -13.73 5.94
CA SER A 27 8.37 -14.80 6.90
C SER A 27 6.93 -14.72 7.42
N ILE A 28 6.30 -13.54 7.35
CA ILE A 28 4.90 -13.31 7.71
C ILE A 28 4.01 -13.65 6.52
N LYS A 29 3.00 -14.48 6.78
CA LYS A 29 1.94 -14.75 5.81
C LYS A 29 0.77 -13.79 6.04
N PRO A 30 0.13 -13.30 4.98
CA PRO A 30 -1.11 -12.54 5.10
C PRO A 30 -2.24 -13.42 5.65
N GLU A 31 -3.21 -12.80 6.32
CA GLU A 31 -4.43 -13.45 6.77
C GLU A 31 -5.51 -13.33 5.68
N ARG A 32 -6.09 -14.47 5.27
CA ARG A 32 -7.27 -14.47 4.41
C ARG A 32 -8.51 -14.24 5.27
N LYS A 33 -9.33 -13.24 4.95
CA LYS A 33 -10.52 -12.88 5.73
C LYS A 33 -11.73 -12.65 4.83
N ARG A 34 -12.92 -12.64 5.44
CA ARG A 34 -14.12 -12.10 4.80
C ARG A 34 -14.15 -10.60 5.01
N ASN A 35 -14.30 -9.85 3.93
CA ASN A 35 -14.38 -8.39 3.97
C ASN A 35 -15.45 -7.90 2.97
N TYR A 36 -16.13 -6.80 3.32
CA TYR A 36 -17.12 -6.17 2.44
C TYR A 36 -16.51 -5.62 1.14
N ALA A 37 -15.19 -5.36 1.13
CA ALA A 37 -14.46 -4.94 -0.05
C ALA A 37 -14.71 -5.87 -1.25
N CYS A 38 -14.73 -7.19 -1.03
CA CYS A 38 -15.03 -8.18 -2.09
C CYS A 38 -16.44 -8.01 -2.67
N ARG A 39 -17.43 -7.78 -1.81
CA ARG A 39 -18.82 -7.59 -2.26
C ARG A 39 -18.97 -6.31 -3.07
N LEU A 40 -18.36 -5.22 -2.62
CA LEU A 40 -18.35 -3.94 -3.32
C LEU A 40 -17.64 -4.06 -4.66
N ALA A 41 -16.49 -4.75 -4.72
CA ALA A 41 -15.83 -5.06 -5.99
C ALA A 41 -16.76 -5.84 -6.93
N GLY A 42 -17.44 -6.88 -6.44
CA GLY A 42 -18.38 -7.65 -7.25
C GLY A 42 -19.52 -6.80 -7.84
N LEU A 43 -20.06 -5.87 -7.07
CA LEU A 43 -21.08 -4.92 -7.55
C LEU A 43 -20.51 -3.94 -8.58
N ALA A 44 -19.35 -3.36 -8.30
CA ALA A 44 -18.68 -2.42 -9.21
C ALA A 44 -18.36 -3.09 -10.55
N LEU A 45 -17.80 -4.29 -10.51
CA LEU A 45 -17.41 -5.06 -11.69
C LEU A 45 -18.61 -5.52 -12.53
N ALA A 46 -19.82 -5.56 -11.98
CA ALA A 46 -21.02 -5.82 -12.77
C ALA A 46 -21.37 -4.67 -13.73
N THR A 47 -20.80 -3.48 -13.51
CA THR A 47 -21.07 -2.28 -14.33
C THR A 47 -20.14 -2.16 -15.55
N THR A 48 -19.03 -2.90 -15.59
CA THR A 48 -18.10 -2.92 -16.74
C THR A 48 -17.79 -4.33 -17.22
N LYS A 49 -17.67 -4.47 -18.55
CA LYS A 49 -17.21 -5.72 -19.19
C LYS A 49 -15.75 -5.63 -19.64
N LYS A 50 -15.12 -4.45 -19.55
CA LYS A 50 -13.79 -4.21 -20.08
C LYS A 50 -12.75 -4.35 -18.97
N ASN A 51 -11.79 -5.26 -19.17
CA ASN A 51 -10.77 -5.53 -18.17
C ASN A 51 -9.92 -4.31 -17.78
N ARG A 52 -9.70 -3.37 -18.72
CA ARG A 52 -8.90 -2.17 -18.48
C ARG A 52 -9.58 -1.15 -17.56
N GLU A 53 -10.91 -1.14 -17.51
CA GLU A 53 -11.69 -0.19 -16.71
C GLU A 53 -11.97 -0.72 -15.30
N ARG A 54 -11.68 -2.01 -15.03
CA ARG A 54 -12.03 -2.66 -13.76
C ARG A 54 -11.46 -1.93 -12.54
N HIS A 55 -10.25 -1.40 -12.65
CA HIS A 55 -9.56 -0.72 -11.55
C HIS A 55 -10.28 0.58 -11.17
N GLU A 56 -10.41 1.46 -12.16
CA GLU A 56 -11.10 2.74 -12.06
C GLU A 56 -12.54 2.56 -11.58
N VAL A 57 -13.27 1.59 -12.15
CA VAL A 57 -14.66 1.32 -11.75
C VAL A 57 -14.76 0.86 -10.30
N VAL A 58 -13.85 0.01 -9.81
CA VAL A 58 -13.84 -0.40 -8.40
C VAL A 58 -13.53 0.80 -7.49
N GLN A 59 -12.55 1.62 -7.87
CA GLN A 59 -12.16 2.80 -7.12
C GLN A 59 -13.28 3.83 -7.01
N ASP A 60 -13.87 4.21 -8.14
CA ASP A 60 -14.97 5.17 -8.20
C ASP A 60 -16.19 4.67 -7.44
N PHE A 61 -16.53 3.38 -7.61
CA PHE A 61 -17.67 2.79 -6.93
C PHE A 61 -17.48 2.79 -5.41
N MET A 62 -16.30 2.41 -4.92
CA MET A 62 -16.01 2.42 -3.49
C MET A 62 -15.94 3.84 -2.92
N LEU A 63 -15.37 4.80 -3.65
CA LEU A 63 -15.34 6.19 -3.22
C LEU A 63 -16.76 6.77 -3.08
N ALA A 64 -17.65 6.41 -4.01
CA ALA A 64 -19.03 6.91 -4.00
C ALA A 64 -19.95 6.18 -2.99
N ASN A 65 -19.70 4.91 -2.69
CA ASN A 65 -20.67 4.05 -1.98
C ASN A 65 -20.17 3.48 -0.64
N ASP A 66 -18.88 3.52 -0.35
CA ASP A 66 -18.33 2.99 0.89
C ASP A 66 -17.92 4.14 1.81
N THR A 67 -18.70 4.35 2.87
CA THR A 67 -18.47 5.39 3.88
C THR A 67 -17.09 5.35 4.55
N ALA A 68 -16.39 4.22 4.47
CA ALA A 68 -15.04 4.09 4.99
C ALA A 68 -13.97 4.60 4.01
N THR A 69 -14.25 4.66 2.71
CA THR A 69 -13.29 5.09 1.67
C THR A 69 -13.12 6.59 1.70
N LEU A 70 -11.87 7.03 1.86
CA LEU A 70 -11.51 8.44 1.94
C LEU A 70 -10.90 8.97 0.63
N ALA A 71 -10.10 8.15 -0.04
CA ALA A 71 -9.37 8.57 -1.24
C ALA A 71 -8.99 7.36 -2.11
N CYS A 72 -8.80 7.62 -3.40
CA CYS A 72 -8.33 6.67 -4.41
C CYS A 72 -7.10 7.23 -5.16
N GLU A 73 -6.31 6.35 -5.77
CA GLU A 73 -5.12 6.70 -6.58
C GLU A 73 -4.15 7.67 -5.87
N VAL A 74 -3.93 7.47 -4.57
CA VAL A 74 -3.14 8.39 -3.74
C VAL A 74 -1.66 8.23 -4.04
N PRO A 75 -0.96 9.25 -4.57
CA PRO A 75 0.46 9.14 -4.88
C PRO A 75 1.28 9.11 -3.60
N VAL A 76 2.18 8.14 -3.51
CA VAL A 76 3.12 7.98 -2.41
C VAL A 76 4.52 7.73 -2.91
N TYR A 77 5.51 8.17 -2.13
CA TYR A 77 6.91 8.07 -2.52
C TYR A 77 7.84 8.05 -1.30
N LEU A 78 8.96 7.34 -1.45
CA LEU A 78 10.13 7.39 -0.58
C LEU A 78 11.28 8.03 -1.35
N TYR A 79 11.95 8.99 -0.73
CA TYR A 79 13.22 9.50 -1.25
C TYR A 79 14.33 8.44 -1.12
N PRO A 80 15.43 8.57 -1.89
CA PRO A 80 16.53 7.59 -1.85
C PRO A 80 17.13 7.34 -0.47
N ASP A 81 17.31 8.40 0.32
CA ASP A 81 17.80 8.37 1.69
C ASP A 81 16.82 7.65 2.63
N GLU A 82 15.52 7.93 2.51
CA GLU A 82 14.46 7.27 3.28
C GLU A 82 14.37 5.79 2.94
N ALA A 83 14.44 5.44 1.65
CA ALA A 83 14.47 4.04 1.22
C ALA A 83 15.71 3.31 1.75
N ALA A 84 16.85 4.00 1.88
CA ALA A 84 18.08 3.44 2.41
C ALA A 84 18.02 3.13 3.92
N GLU A 85 17.17 3.83 4.70
CA GLU A 85 16.90 3.51 6.12
C GLU A 85 16.24 2.13 6.29
N PHE A 86 15.57 1.64 5.24
CA PHE A 86 14.98 0.31 5.19
C PHE A 86 15.92 -0.64 4.45
N GLY A 87 16.95 -1.12 5.14
CA GLY A 87 18.00 -1.97 4.56
C GLY A 87 17.50 -3.19 3.76
N PHE A 88 16.32 -3.74 4.09
CA PHE A 88 15.70 -4.84 3.34
C PHE A 88 15.25 -4.44 1.91
N LEU A 89 14.98 -3.16 1.66
CA LEU A 89 14.65 -2.66 0.32
C LEU A 89 15.83 -2.71 -0.65
N LYS A 90 17.08 -2.80 -0.16
CA LYS A 90 18.26 -2.97 -1.02
C LYS A 90 18.22 -4.27 -1.82
N ASN A 91 17.61 -5.31 -1.27
CA ASN A 91 17.51 -6.62 -1.90
C ASN A 91 16.18 -6.82 -2.63
N SER A 92 15.42 -5.74 -2.85
CA SER A 92 14.04 -5.84 -3.33
C SER A 92 13.85 -5.90 -4.85
N GLY A 93 14.95 -6.00 -5.60
CA GLY A 93 14.94 -6.02 -7.07
C GLY A 93 14.74 -4.65 -7.73
N VAL A 94 14.51 -3.57 -6.98
CA VAL A 94 14.43 -2.19 -7.50
C VAL A 94 15.60 -1.34 -7.04
N ASP A 95 16.07 -0.43 -7.90
CA ASP A 95 17.12 0.52 -7.54
C ASP A 95 16.55 1.64 -6.67
N SER A 96 16.60 1.43 -5.35
CA SER A 96 16.14 2.40 -4.35
C SER A 96 16.86 3.75 -4.39
N ARG A 97 18.00 3.86 -5.10
CA ARG A 97 18.74 5.14 -5.25
C ARG A 97 18.00 6.15 -6.13
N GLU A 98 17.04 5.72 -6.94
CA GLU A 98 16.15 6.63 -7.70
C GLU A 98 14.94 7.09 -6.86
N GLY A 99 14.79 6.54 -5.65
CA GLY A 99 13.60 6.67 -4.82
C GLY A 99 12.45 5.84 -5.36
N ILE A 100 11.49 5.51 -4.50
CA ILE A 100 10.43 4.54 -4.82
C ILE A 100 9.11 5.28 -4.90
N THR A 101 8.32 5.00 -5.94
CA THR A 101 7.00 5.62 -6.15
C THR A 101 5.87 4.60 -6.27
N GLY A 102 4.64 5.07 -6.09
CA GLY A 102 3.43 4.38 -6.53
C GLY A 102 2.15 5.11 -6.16
N HIS A 103 1.03 4.46 -6.42
CA HIS A 103 -0.31 4.99 -6.17
C HIS A 103 -1.07 3.94 -5.35
N ILE A 104 -1.64 4.38 -4.23
CA ILE A 104 -2.48 3.52 -3.40
C ILE A 104 -3.87 3.54 -4.00
N ASP A 105 -4.39 2.37 -4.37
CA ASP A 105 -5.69 2.30 -5.04
C ASP A 105 -6.79 2.89 -4.17
N LEU A 106 -6.79 2.54 -2.89
CA LEU A 106 -7.85 2.86 -1.93
C LEU A 106 -7.27 3.11 -0.53
N ILE A 107 -7.65 4.22 0.09
CA ILE A 107 -7.42 4.49 1.52
C ILE A 107 -8.77 4.48 2.22
N GLN A 108 -8.88 3.69 3.29
CA GLN A 108 -10.07 3.65 4.14
C GLN A 108 -9.74 3.88 5.61
N ILE A 109 -10.73 4.34 6.38
CA ILE A 109 -10.65 4.36 7.85
C ILE A 109 -11.67 3.37 8.40
N ARG A 110 -11.19 2.33 9.10
CA ARG A 110 -12.04 1.30 9.71
C ARG A 110 -11.48 0.90 11.07
N PHE A 111 -12.37 0.79 12.06
CA PHE A 111 -12.01 0.33 13.42
C PHE A 111 -10.81 1.07 14.04
N GLY A 112 -10.66 2.37 13.75
CA GLY A 112 -9.54 3.18 14.24
C GLY A 112 -8.22 3.00 13.48
N TYR A 113 -8.19 2.21 12.40
CA TYR A 113 -7.02 1.98 11.56
C TYR A 113 -7.19 2.59 10.17
N ILE A 114 -6.05 2.93 9.57
CA ILE A 114 -5.94 3.34 8.18
C ILE A 114 -5.68 2.09 7.34
N HIS A 115 -6.64 1.71 6.52
CA HIS A 115 -6.53 0.59 5.61
C HIS A 115 -6.01 1.08 4.26
N LEU A 116 -4.88 0.53 3.82
CA LEU A 116 -4.36 0.71 2.46
C LEU A 116 -4.75 -0.53 1.68
N LEU A 117 -5.68 -0.36 0.73
CA LEU A 117 -6.18 -1.46 -0.08
C LEU A 117 -5.69 -1.34 -1.52
N ASP A 118 -5.39 -2.48 -2.12
CA ASP A 118 -4.94 -2.60 -3.51
C ASP A 118 -5.82 -3.65 -4.21
N PHE A 119 -6.54 -3.23 -5.25
CA PHE A 119 -7.41 -4.11 -6.03
C PHE A 119 -6.56 -4.90 -7.02
N LYS A 120 -6.68 -6.23 -6.97
CA LYS A 120 -5.90 -7.14 -7.81
C LYS A 120 -6.79 -8.23 -8.36
N PRO A 121 -7.09 -8.23 -9.67
CA PRO A 121 -7.82 -9.34 -10.29
C PRO A 121 -7.13 -10.68 -10.00
N MET A 122 -7.89 -11.67 -9.55
CA MET A 122 -7.34 -12.96 -9.10
C MET A 122 -6.38 -12.82 -7.91
N ALA A 123 -6.81 -12.09 -6.87
CA ALA A 123 -6.01 -11.70 -5.71
C ALA A 123 -5.26 -12.87 -5.05
N ALA A 124 -5.84 -14.08 -5.08
CA ALA A 124 -5.21 -15.29 -4.55
C ALA A 124 -3.94 -15.75 -5.30
N LYS A 125 -3.71 -15.26 -6.52
CA LYS A 125 -2.52 -15.58 -7.33
C LYS A 125 -1.44 -14.50 -7.26
N GLU A 126 -1.71 -13.35 -6.63
CA GLU A 126 -0.76 -12.26 -6.55
C GLU A 126 0.35 -12.55 -5.56
N LYS A 127 1.59 -12.40 -6.04
CA LYS A 127 2.80 -12.66 -5.26
C LYS A 127 3.42 -11.39 -4.68
N TYR A 128 3.22 -10.26 -5.35
CA TYR A 128 3.92 -9.01 -5.05
C TYR A 128 3.07 -7.98 -4.30
N ALA A 129 1.77 -8.24 -4.13
CA ALA A 129 0.84 -7.32 -3.48
C ALA A 129 1.28 -6.94 -2.06
N MET A 130 1.74 -7.91 -1.26
CA MET A 130 2.24 -7.66 0.09
C MET A 130 3.45 -6.72 0.12
N ALA A 131 4.40 -6.90 -0.81
CA ALA A 131 5.59 -6.04 -0.90
C ALA A 131 5.24 -4.61 -1.34
N GLN A 132 4.39 -4.50 -2.37
CA GLN A 132 3.87 -3.23 -2.87
C GLN A 132 3.16 -2.47 -1.74
N LEU A 133 2.26 -3.12 -1.01
CA LEU A 133 1.49 -2.53 0.09
C LEU A 133 2.36 -2.16 1.30
N LEU A 134 3.39 -2.95 1.63
CA LEU A 134 4.33 -2.59 2.68
C LEU A 134 5.01 -1.25 2.35
N VAL A 135 5.50 -1.12 1.11
CA VAL A 135 6.15 0.11 0.65
C VAL A 135 5.17 1.29 0.64
N TYR A 136 3.90 1.07 0.30
CA TYR A 136 2.86 2.08 0.45
C TYR A 136 2.70 2.57 1.88
N ALA A 137 2.65 1.65 2.85
CA ALA A 137 2.57 2.03 4.26
C ALA A 137 3.81 2.79 4.72
N LEU A 138 5.01 2.36 4.32
CA LEU A 138 6.27 3.06 4.65
C LEU A 138 6.28 4.47 4.06
N ALA A 139 5.95 4.61 2.78
CA ALA A 139 5.92 5.88 2.08
C ALA A 139 4.88 6.81 2.71
N LEU A 140 3.64 6.34 2.91
CA LEU A 140 2.58 7.15 3.49
C LEU A 140 2.90 7.58 4.93
N SER A 141 3.49 6.68 5.73
CA SER A 141 4.01 7.00 7.06
C SER A 141 5.06 8.12 7.00
N ALA A 142 6.04 8.01 6.10
CA ALA A 142 7.08 9.03 5.92
C ALA A 142 6.56 10.38 5.41
N ARG A 143 5.44 10.40 4.66
CA ARG A 143 4.81 11.64 4.18
C ARG A 143 3.86 12.28 5.19
N THR A 144 3.26 11.50 6.08
CA THR A 144 2.22 11.99 7.02
C THR A 144 2.70 12.09 8.46
N GLY A 145 3.79 11.41 8.83
CA GLY A 145 4.22 11.23 10.22
C GLY A 145 3.36 10.25 11.02
N ILE A 146 2.36 9.61 10.40
CA ILE A 146 1.49 8.64 11.07
C ILE A 146 2.27 7.34 11.31
N TRP A 147 2.20 6.82 12.53
CA TRP A 147 2.94 5.60 12.90
C TRP A 147 2.43 4.34 12.20
N LEU A 148 3.36 3.45 11.83
CA LEU A 148 3.06 2.23 11.06
C LEU A 148 2.08 1.28 11.74
N ARG A 149 2.04 1.29 13.08
CA ARG A 149 1.09 0.53 13.90
C ARG A 149 -0.38 0.89 13.63
N ASN A 150 -0.64 2.06 13.06
CA ASN A 150 -1.99 2.55 12.77
C ASN A 150 -2.49 2.08 11.40
N PHE A 151 -1.69 1.31 10.65
CA PHE A 151 -2.08 0.84 9.32
C PHE A 151 -2.49 -0.64 9.31
N VAL A 152 -3.37 -0.95 8.36
CA VAL A 152 -3.65 -2.31 7.85
C VAL A 152 -3.42 -2.26 6.35
N CYS A 153 -2.72 -3.23 5.81
CA CYS A 153 -2.52 -3.37 4.38
C CYS A 153 -3.33 -4.56 3.89
N GLY A 154 -4.05 -4.41 2.78
CA GLY A 154 -4.79 -5.53 2.20
C GLY A 154 -4.91 -5.47 0.69
N TRP A 155 -5.06 -6.64 0.06
CA TRP A 155 -5.38 -6.73 -1.36
C TRP A 155 -6.54 -7.69 -1.58
N PHE A 156 -7.30 -7.43 -2.63
CA PHE A 156 -8.56 -8.11 -2.84
C PHE A 156 -9.03 -8.15 -4.28
N ASP A 157 -9.92 -9.09 -4.55
CA ASP A 157 -10.83 -9.11 -5.69
C ASP A 157 -12.27 -9.35 -5.23
N GLU A 158 -13.18 -9.70 -6.15
CA GLU A 158 -14.58 -9.98 -5.81
C GLU A 158 -14.81 -11.25 -4.95
N LYS A 159 -13.77 -12.06 -4.70
CA LYS A 159 -13.85 -13.36 -4.02
C LYS A 159 -12.95 -13.44 -2.80
N ASP A 160 -11.74 -12.92 -2.93
CA ASP A 160 -10.64 -13.09 -2.01
C ASP A 160 -10.21 -11.76 -1.43
N TYR A 161 -9.98 -11.74 -0.12
CA TYR A 161 -9.38 -10.62 0.60
C TYR A 161 -8.29 -11.13 1.52
N PHE A 162 -7.14 -10.49 1.45
CA PHE A 162 -5.98 -10.77 2.27
C PHE A 162 -5.53 -9.49 2.97
N GLU A 163 -5.09 -9.60 4.22
CA GLU A 163 -4.52 -8.46 4.95
C GLU A 163 -3.34 -8.83 5.84
N PHE A 164 -2.56 -7.82 6.19
CA PHE A 164 -1.46 -7.92 7.14
C PHE A 164 -1.21 -6.57 7.83
N ARG A 165 -0.44 -6.59 8.92
CA ARG A 165 0.03 -5.40 9.62
C ARG A 165 1.45 -5.05 9.14
N PRO A 166 1.67 -3.87 8.52
CA PRO A 166 3.00 -3.50 8.03
C PRO A 166 4.02 -3.32 9.18
N ALA A 167 3.56 -2.87 10.34
CA ALA A 167 4.36 -2.82 11.57
C ALA A 167 5.01 -4.17 11.91
N ASP A 168 4.22 -5.25 11.93
CA ASP A 168 4.70 -6.58 12.28
C ASP A 168 5.75 -7.08 11.27
N VAL A 169 5.55 -6.77 9.99
CA VAL A 169 6.51 -7.11 8.93
C VAL A 169 7.83 -6.41 9.15
N VAL A 170 7.83 -5.09 9.41
CA VAL A 170 9.07 -4.34 9.68
C VAL A 170 9.77 -4.87 10.92
N LEU A 171 9.03 -5.14 12.01
CA LEU A 171 9.60 -5.68 13.26
C LEU A 171 10.24 -7.06 13.09
N LYS A 172 9.78 -7.86 12.12
CA LYS A 172 10.41 -9.15 11.79
C LYS A 172 11.55 -9.05 10.78
N LEU A 173 11.48 -8.12 9.83
CA LEU A 173 12.51 -7.93 8.79
C LEU A 173 13.72 -7.16 9.29
N LYS A 174 13.55 -6.28 10.28
CA LYS A 174 14.63 -5.56 10.93
C LYS A 174 14.94 -6.22 12.27
N GLU A 175 16.21 -6.44 12.55
CA GLU A 175 16.74 -6.35 13.92
C GLU A 175 16.68 -4.86 14.35
N VAL A 176 15.47 -4.30 14.50
CA VAL A 176 15.28 -2.86 14.75
C VAL A 176 15.93 -2.50 16.10
N ASP A 177 16.74 -1.46 16.12
CA ASP A 177 17.23 -0.90 17.38
C ASP A 177 16.06 -0.47 18.29
N ARG A 178 16.19 -0.69 19.60
CA ARG A 178 15.13 -0.46 20.60
C ARG A 178 14.60 0.98 20.59
N ALA A 179 15.44 1.96 20.26
CA ALA A 179 15.04 3.36 20.21
C ALA A 179 14.05 3.64 19.07
N GLU A 180 14.22 2.98 17.93
CA GLU A 180 13.37 3.14 16.73
C GLU A 180 12.09 2.31 16.79
N MET A 181 12.06 1.24 17.60
CA MET A 181 10.89 0.37 17.79
C MET A 181 9.60 1.10 18.19
N ARG A 182 9.69 2.26 18.85
CA ARG A 182 8.51 3.07 19.24
C ARG A 182 7.66 3.53 18.06
N LYS A 183 8.26 3.69 16.87
CA LYS A 183 7.55 4.05 15.62
C LYS A 183 6.77 2.87 15.03
N TYR A 184 7.08 1.64 15.45
CA TYR A 184 6.59 0.40 14.86
C TYR A 184 5.68 -0.42 15.80
N ILE A 185 5.79 -0.28 17.14
CA ILE A 185 5.01 -1.08 18.11
C ILE A 185 3.74 -0.33 18.57
N PRO A 186 2.56 -0.98 18.68
CA PRO A 186 1.39 -0.51 19.43
C PRO A 186 1.73 -0.16 20.89
N GLN A 187 1.55 1.09 21.30
CA GLN A 187 1.48 1.40 22.74
C GLN A 187 0.06 1.11 23.19
N PHE A 188 -0.10 0.06 23.99
CA PHE A 188 -1.30 -0.21 24.77
C PHE A 188 -1.26 0.58 26.07
#